data_AF-A0AAU6WGE2-F1
#
_entry.id   AF-A0AAU6WGE2-F1
#
_cell.length_a   1.000
_cell.length_b   1.000
_cell.length_c   1.000
_cell.angle_alpha   90.00
_cell.angle_beta   90.00
_cell.angle_gamma   90.00
#
_symmetry.space_group_name_H-M   'P 1'
#
loop_
_entity.id
_entity.type
_entity.pdbx_description
1 polymer ?
#
loop_
_entity_poly.entity_id
_entity_poly.type
_entity_poly.pdbx_seq_one_letter_code
_entity_poly.pdbx_strand_id
1 'polypeptide(L)'
;MARKPNLNSGSFKRFKKNQGALAVQTPLSRTAVERGSTRWLSGSRVDIEGILNLIGTGNFTGTVNVGGVLDVTGTLNGSGVTNLSGTNNFSGVNHLTGPTDVAGNFEIIAGGQFKAGESIIYPDGSAKFGALGIASDGTMQAGLFELRPDGSANFGTLEILADGTLNVSNDINVLNTGKITAGQVVIDPSSDGGSIGFGAGGITAGLFGMRFTGTAGNDAIVESLGGQAQLTGGGSTVTARAGAIDLTATKIWARGQFEATGVARVPQLFVGTASEVANNRLRIAALPNTTVATANVHVDSNGIFYRVQ
;
A
#
# COMPACT_ATOMS: atom_id res chain seq x y z
N MET A 1 -108.46 45.12 48.00
CA MET A 1 -107.19 45.53 48.63
C MET A 1 -106.12 44.48 48.34
N ALA A 2 -105.11 44.80 47.55
CA ALA A 2 -104.01 43.87 47.26
C ALA A 2 -103.01 43.87 48.43
N ARG A 3 -102.80 42.70 49.06
CA ARG A 3 -101.78 42.53 50.11
C ARG A 3 -100.39 42.72 49.48
N LYS A 4 -99.63 43.71 49.95
CA LYS A 4 -98.21 43.88 49.58
C LYS A 4 -97.42 42.67 50.11
N PRO A 5 -96.73 41.90 49.25
CA PRO A 5 -95.93 40.76 49.69
C PRO A 5 -94.81 41.23 50.62
N ASN A 6 -94.72 40.62 51.81
CA ASN A 6 -93.61 40.88 52.71
C ASN A 6 -92.36 40.15 52.23
N LEU A 7 -91.48 40.87 51.54
CA LEU A 7 -90.21 40.35 51.00
C LEU A 7 -89.19 39.98 52.10
N ASN A 8 -89.45 40.35 53.35
CA ASN A 8 -88.65 39.93 54.51
C ASN A 8 -89.22 38.68 55.21
N SER A 9 -90.32 38.11 54.72
CA SER A 9 -90.86 36.86 55.23
C SER A 9 -89.84 35.73 55.12
N GLY A 10 -89.81 34.84 56.12
CA GLY A 10 -88.88 33.70 56.17
C GLY A 10 -88.95 32.80 54.91
N SER A 11 -90.12 32.75 54.27
CA SER A 11 -90.36 32.03 53.01
C SER A 11 -89.55 32.59 51.85
N PHE A 12 -89.47 33.93 51.72
CA PHE A 12 -88.71 34.58 50.65
C PHE A 12 -87.20 34.48 50.86
N LYS A 13 -86.75 34.56 52.12
CA LYS A 13 -85.34 34.30 52.47
C LYS A 13 -84.94 32.85 52.16
N ARG A 14 -85.79 31.87 52.47
CA ARG A 14 -85.58 30.46 52.09
C ARG A 14 -85.60 30.26 50.58
N PHE A 15 -86.50 30.91 49.86
CA PHE A 15 -86.53 30.86 48.40
C PHE A 15 -85.23 31.41 47.80
N LYS A 16 -84.74 32.58 48.24
CA LYS A 16 -83.43 33.11 47.79
C LYS A 16 -82.26 32.20 48.16
N LYS A 17 -82.26 31.62 49.36
CA LYS A 17 -81.21 30.67 49.78
C LYS A 17 -81.24 29.39 48.92
N ASN A 18 -82.42 28.86 48.62
CA ASN A 18 -82.58 27.66 47.81
C ASN A 18 -82.28 27.92 46.33
N GLN A 19 -82.66 29.08 45.79
CA GLN A 19 -82.25 29.54 44.45
C GLN A 19 -80.73 29.67 44.34
N GLY A 20 -80.08 30.29 45.34
CA GLY A 20 -78.63 30.36 45.39
C GLY A 20 -77.96 28.98 45.48
N ALA A 21 -78.52 28.05 46.26
CA ALA A 21 -78.00 26.69 46.35
C ALA A 21 -78.20 25.89 45.05
N LEU A 22 -79.38 25.99 44.41
CA LEU A 22 -79.70 25.32 43.15
C LEU A 22 -78.86 25.85 41.98
N ALA A 23 -78.48 27.13 42.01
CA ALA A 23 -77.66 27.76 40.97
C ALA A 23 -76.19 27.29 40.98
N VAL A 24 -75.70 26.76 42.11
CA VAL A 24 -74.27 26.39 42.28
C VAL A 24 -74.07 24.88 42.41
N GLN A 25 -75.15 24.12 42.64
CA GLN A 25 -75.06 22.72 43.09
C GLN A 25 -75.98 21.77 42.31
N THR A 26 -76.15 21.99 41.01
CA THR A 26 -76.78 20.99 40.14
C THR A 26 -75.70 20.07 39.57
N PRO A 27 -75.48 18.85 40.11
CA PRO A 27 -74.83 17.80 39.35
C PRO A 27 -75.74 17.49 38.16
N LEU A 28 -75.49 18.14 37.04
CA LEU A 28 -76.17 17.85 35.80
C LEU A 28 -75.60 16.52 35.32
N SER A 29 -76.28 15.43 35.64
CA SER A 29 -75.87 14.07 35.28
C SER A 29 -75.70 13.88 33.76
N ARG A 30 -76.35 14.75 32.96
CA ARG A 30 -76.10 14.92 31.52
C ARG A 30 -76.36 16.37 31.15
N THR A 31 -75.40 17.01 30.51
CA THR A 31 -75.57 18.31 29.84
C THR A 31 -75.35 18.13 28.36
N ALA A 32 -76.21 18.73 27.55
CA ALA A 32 -76.02 18.85 26.12
C ALA A 32 -76.09 20.32 25.76
N VAL A 33 -75.18 20.79 24.90
CA VAL A 33 -75.19 22.14 24.35
C VAL A 33 -75.49 21.99 22.86
N GLU A 34 -76.75 22.19 22.48
CA GLU A 34 -77.20 21.95 21.10
C GLU A 34 -76.89 23.12 20.16
N ARG A 35 -76.79 24.36 20.67
CA ARG A 35 -76.40 25.55 19.91
C ARG A 35 -75.58 26.50 20.79
N GLY A 36 -74.44 26.97 20.28
CA GLY A 36 -73.58 27.94 20.94
C GLY A 36 -72.22 27.37 21.35
N SER A 37 -71.54 28.06 22.27
CA SER A 37 -70.24 27.65 22.81
C SER A 37 -70.30 27.61 24.33
N THR A 38 -69.61 26.65 24.93
CA THR A 38 -69.33 26.68 26.36
C THR A 38 -68.09 27.53 26.57
N ARG A 39 -68.25 28.71 27.19
CA ARG A 39 -67.13 29.58 27.55
C ARG A 39 -66.81 29.42 29.03
N TRP A 40 -65.56 29.09 29.31
CA TRP A 40 -65.02 28.99 30.66
C TRP A 40 -64.24 30.28 30.94
N LEU A 41 -64.40 30.86 32.13
CA LEU A 41 -63.72 32.11 32.48
C LEU A 41 -62.27 31.86 32.86
N SER A 42 -61.44 32.90 32.87
CA SER A 42 -60.03 32.79 33.28
C SER A 42 -59.90 32.15 34.66
N GLY A 43 -58.95 31.22 34.82
CA GLY A 43 -58.74 30.46 36.05
C GLY A 43 -59.68 29.26 36.25
N SER A 44 -60.62 29.00 35.33
CA SER A 44 -61.44 27.78 35.38
C SER A 44 -60.60 26.55 35.00
N ARG A 45 -60.86 25.42 35.67
CA ARG A 45 -60.25 24.12 35.37
C ARG A 45 -61.30 23.18 34.81
N VAL A 46 -61.04 22.64 33.62
CA VAL A 46 -61.84 21.56 33.01
C VAL A 46 -61.15 20.24 33.35
N ASP A 47 -61.79 19.42 34.17
CA ASP A 47 -61.36 18.04 34.39
C ASP A 47 -62.32 17.10 33.65
N ILE A 48 -61.77 16.23 32.82
CA ILE A 48 -62.53 15.19 32.11
C ILE A 48 -62.03 13.85 32.63
N GLU A 49 -62.85 13.21 33.45
CA GLU A 49 -62.60 11.84 33.91
C GLU A 49 -63.22 10.88 32.88
N GLY A 50 -62.37 10.17 32.13
CA GLY A 50 -62.79 9.26 31.06
C GLY A 50 -62.27 9.67 29.68
N ILE A 51 -63.11 9.52 28.65
CA ILE A 51 -62.71 9.75 27.25
C ILE A 51 -63.22 11.13 26.80
N LEU A 52 -62.31 11.98 26.33
CA LEU A 52 -62.66 13.13 25.49
C LEU A 52 -62.63 12.68 24.02
N ASN A 53 -63.81 12.52 23.42
CA ASN A 53 -63.92 12.31 21.98
C ASN A 53 -64.24 13.65 21.29
N LEU A 54 -63.25 14.25 20.64
CA LEU A 54 -63.41 15.47 19.87
C LEU A 54 -63.62 15.13 18.39
N ILE A 55 -64.78 15.49 17.83
CA ILE A 55 -65.05 15.37 16.40
C ILE A 55 -64.92 16.75 15.76
N GLY A 56 -64.04 16.89 14.76
CA GLY A 56 -63.73 18.16 14.09
C GLY A 56 -62.34 18.69 14.45
N THR A 57 -62.18 20.01 14.45
CA THR A 57 -60.87 20.67 14.70
C THR A 57 -60.73 21.11 16.16
N GLY A 58 -59.66 20.67 16.82
CA GLY A 58 -59.25 21.16 18.13
C GLY A 58 -58.07 22.11 18.01
N ASN A 59 -58.23 23.36 18.45
CA ASN A 59 -57.14 24.32 18.57
C ASN A 59 -56.79 24.48 20.05
N PHE A 60 -55.64 23.95 20.45
CA PHE A 60 -55.11 24.08 21.81
C PHE A 60 -54.00 25.13 21.79
N THR A 61 -54.07 26.11 22.69
CA THR A 61 -53.00 27.10 22.89
C THR A 61 -52.29 26.82 24.22
N GLY A 62 -50.97 27.03 24.24
CA GLY A 62 -50.12 26.69 25.38
C GLY A 62 -49.53 25.28 25.28
N THR A 63 -49.20 24.67 26.41
CA THR A 63 -48.59 23.33 26.47
C THR A 63 -49.66 22.26 26.48
N VAL A 64 -49.59 21.33 25.52
CA VAL A 64 -50.40 20.09 25.53
C VAL A 64 -49.51 18.96 26.06
N ASN A 65 -49.78 18.51 27.28
CA ASN A 65 -49.11 17.34 27.85
C ASN A 65 -49.99 16.11 27.62
N VAL A 66 -49.56 15.19 26.77
CA VAL A 66 -50.24 13.91 26.56
C VAL A 66 -49.52 12.85 27.40
N GLY A 67 -50.19 12.32 28.41
CA GLY A 67 -49.73 11.14 29.13
C GLY A 67 -50.15 9.87 28.39
N GLY A 68 -49.23 8.92 28.20
CA GLY A 68 -49.50 7.68 27.48
C GLY A 68 -49.13 7.74 26.00
N VAL A 69 -49.92 7.09 25.15
CA VAL A 69 -49.69 7.00 23.69
C VAL A 69 -50.43 8.14 22.99
N LEU A 70 -49.72 8.91 22.19
CA LEU A 70 -50.30 9.82 21.19
C LEU A 70 -50.28 9.10 19.85
N ASP A 71 -51.45 8.67 19.37
CA ASP A 71 -51.62 8.14 18.02
C ASP A 71 -52.21 9.24 17.13
N VAL A 72 -51.46 9.65 16.09
CA VAL A 72 -51.88 10.68 15.14
C VAL A 72 -52.06 10.03 13.79
N THR A 73 -53.31 9.85 13.38
CA THR A 73 -53.64 9.49 12.00
C THR A 73 -53.65 10.75 11.13
N GLY A 74 -52.68 10.89 10.23
CA GLY A 74 -52.57 12.04 9.31
C GLY A 74 -51.26 12.82 9.48
N THR A 75 -51.30 14.13 9.25
CA THR A 75 -50.12 15.00 9.30
C THR A 75 -49.96 15.64 10.69
N LEU A 76 -48.82 15.41 11.33
CA LEU A 76 -48.39 16.17 12.50
C LEU A 76 -47.43 17.29 12.07
N ASN A 77 -47.89 18.54 12.11
CA ASN A 77 -47.05 19.71 11.85
C ASN A 77 -46.57 20.32 13.19
N GLY A 78 -45.35 20.00 13.59
CA GLY A 78 -44.68 20.64 14.72
C GLY A 78 -43.76 21.77 14.27
N SER A 79 -43.73 22.89 15.00
CA SER A 79 -42.75 23.98 14.80
C SER A 79 -41.96 24.21 16.08
N GLY A 80 -40.69 24.56 15.95
CA GLY A 80 -39.78 24.75 17.09
C GLY A 80 -39.02 23.47 17.44
N VAL A 81 -38.55 23.37 18.69
CA VAL A 81 -37.78 22.21 19.17
C VAL A 81 -38.73 21.06 19.45
N THR A 82 -38.53 19.93 18.76
CA THR A 82 -39.22 18.67 19.04
C THR A 82 -38.23 17.72 19.69
N ASN A 83 -38.43 17.41 20.97
CA ASN A 83 -37.61 16.45 21.70
C ASN A 83 -38.31 15.09 21.70
N LEU A 84 -37.73 14.12 21.01
CA LEU A 84 -38.19 12.73 20.99
C LEU A 84 -37.21 11.88 21.79
N SER A 85 -37.70 11.01 22.66
CA SER A 85 -36.87 10.15 23.51
C SER A 85 -37.33 8.70 23.44
N GLY A 86 -36.45 7.77 23.80
CA GLY A 86 -36.69 6.34 23.62
C GLY A 86 -36.51 5.88 22.17
N THR A 87 -37.15 4.76 21.81
CA THR A 87 -37.11 4.22 20.45
C THR A 87 -38.04 5.01 19.54
N ASN A 88 -37.47 5.65 18.51
CA ASN A 88 -38.23 6.38 17.50
C ASN A 88 -38.13 5.64 16.16
N ASN A 89 -39.25 5.08 15.70
CA ASN A 89 -39.33 4.38 14.44
C ASN A 89 -39.88 5.31 13.37
N PHE A 90 -38.99 5.91 12.58
CA PHE A 90 -39.38 6.68 11.40
C PHE A 90 -39.44 5.75 10.19
N SER A 91 -40.50 5.85 9.39
CA SER A 91 -40.66 5.06 8.17
C SER A 91 -40.93 5.97 6.96
N GLY A 92 -40.72 5.45 5.75
CA GLY A 92 -40.80 6.26 4.53
C GLY A 92 -39.58 7.17 4.35
N VAL A 93 -39.74 8.21 3.52
CA VAL A 93 -38.68 9.18 3.23
C VAL A 93 -38.61 10.21 4.35
N ASN A 94 -37.45 10.30 5.00
CA ASN A 94 -37.18 11.29 6.04
C ASN A 94 -36.25 12.37 5.48
N HIS A 95 -36.72 13.61 5.45
CA HIS A 95 -35.93 14.76 5.01
C HIS A 95 -35.37 15.50 6.24
N LEU A 96 -34.10 15.26 6.54
CA LEU A 96 -33.35 15.98 7.56
C LEU A 96 -32.58 17.09 6.86
N THR A 97 -32.79 18.34 7.25
CA THR A 97 -32.08 19.50 6.69
C THR A 97 -31.29 20.22 7.78
N GLY A 98 -30.18 20.83 7.39
CA GLY A 98 -29.22 21.43 8.32
C GLY A 98 -28.27 20.41 8.95
N PRO A 99 -27.37 20.87 9.84
CA PRO A 99 -26.46 19.99 10.57
C PRO A 99 -27.24 18.92 11.35
N THR A 100 -26.89 17.66 11.16
CA THR A 100 -27.49 16.52 11.86
C THR A 100 -26.39 15.71 12.50
N ASP A 101 -26.43 15.61 13.82
CA ASP A 101 -25.52 14.76 14.58
C ASP A 101 -26.18 13.42 14.85
N VAL A 102 -25.50 12.33 14.48
CA VAL A 102 -25.89 10.96 14.83
C VAL A 102 -24.86 10.42 15.80
N ALA A 103 -25.26 10.19 17.04
CA ALA A 103 -24.43 9.54 18.04
C ALA A 103 -24.69 8.03 18.05
N GLY A 104 -23.62 7.23 18.09
CA GLY A 104 -23.70 5.77 18.07
C GLY A 104 -23.51 5.16 16.67
N ASN A 105 -23.93 3.90 16.51
CA ASN A 105 -23.77 3.18 15.24
C ASN A 105 -24.80 3.66 14.22
N PHE A 106 -24.34 3.96 13.00
CA PHE A 106 -25.19 4.26 11.86
C PHE A 106 -25.09 3.12 10.84
N GLU A 107 -26.18 2.39 10.63
CA GLU A 107 -26.25 1.26 9.71
C GLU A 107 -27.02 1.65 8.44
N ILE A 108 -26.45 1.31 7.29
CA ILE A 108 -27.10 1.44 5.99
C ILE A 108 -27.49 0.03 5.54
N ILE A 109 -28.79 -0.24 5.49
CA ILE A 109 -29.31 -1.55 5.09
C ILE A 109 -29.25 -1.75 3.57
N ALA A 110 -29.44 -3.00 3.12
CA ALA A 110 -29.47 -3.36 1.71
C ALA A 110 -30.43 -2.47 0.90
N GLY A 111 -29.95 -1.95 -0.23
CA GLY A 111 -30.68 -1.00 -1.09
C GLY A 111 -30.47 0.47 -0.73
N GLY A 112 -29.87 0.79 0.42
CA GLY A 112 -29.43 2.13 0.78
C GLY A 112 -28.03 2.47 0.22
N GLN A 113 -27.66 3.74 0.30
CA GLN A 113 -26.29 4.22 0.07
C GLN A 113 -26.06 5.51 0.87
N PHE A 114 -24.83 5.76 1.31
CA PHE A 114 -24.43 7.07 1.83
C PHE A 114 -23.74 7.84 0.71
N LYS A 115 -24.28 9.00 0.34
CA LYS A 115 -23.74 9.84 -0.74
C LYS A 115 -23.41 11.24 -0.22
N ALA A 116 -22.15 11.65 -0.39
CA ALA A 116 -21.66 12.99 -0.07
C ALA A 116 -20.88 13.53 -1.27
N GLY A 117 -21.53 14.33 -2.12
CA GLY A 117 -20.97 14.75 -3.40
C GLY A 117 -20.76 13.57 -4.35
N GLU A 118 -19.52 13.40 -4.83
CA GLU A 118 -19.09 12.25 -5.65
C GLU A 118 -18.70 11.02 -4.82
N SER A 119 -18.63 11.16 -3.49
CA SER A 119 -18.31 10.05 -2.60
C SER A 119 -19.56 9.22 -2.32
N ILE A 120 -19.46 7.90 -2.48
CA ILE A 120 -20.56 6.95 -2.25
C ILE A 120 -20.04 5.78 -1.43
N ILE A 121 -20.78 5.35 -0.41
CA ILE A 121 -20.53 4.13 0.36
C ILE A 121 -21.75 3.23 0.23
N TYR A 122 -21.51 1.97 -0.12
CA TYR A 122 -22.54 0.96 -0.27
C TYR A 122 -22.55 0.00 0.94
N PRO A 123 -23.71 -0.64 1.24
CA PRO A 123 -23.83 -1.61 2.32
C PRO A 123 -22.94 -2.85 2.19
N ASP A 124 -22.50 -3.17 0.97
CA ASP A 124 -21.63 -4.33 0.68
C ASP A 124 -20.13 -4.05 0.94
N GLY A 125 -19.81 -2.89 1.51
CA GLY A 125 -18.45 -2.47 1.81
C GLY A 125 -17.74 -1.79 0.63
N SER A 126 -18.31 -1.81 -0.57
CA SER A 126 -17.77 -1.06 -1.69
C SER A 126 -17.96 0.45 -1.49
N ALA A 127 -17.02 1.24 -2.00
CA ALA A 127 -17.05 2.69 -1.87
C ALA A 127 -16.41 3.37 -3.09
N LYS A 128 -16.80 4.61 -3.35
CA LYS A 128 -16.20 5.48 -4.34
C LYS A 128 -15.86 6.80 -3.70
N PHE A 129 -14.66 7.32 -3.93
CA PHE A 129 -14.18 8.63 -3.49
C PHE A 129 -13.57 9.35 -4.70
N GLY A 130 -14.40 10.01 -5.50
CA GLY A 130 -13.96 10.59 -6.77
C GLY A 130 -13.54 9.51 -7.77
N ALA A 131 -12.25 9.48 -8.13
CA ALA A 131 -11.70 8.46 -9.03
C ALA A 131 -11.21 7.19 -8.31
N LEU A 132 -11.12 7.21 -6.97
CA LEU A 132 -10.78 6.03 -6.17
C LEU A 132 -12.03 5.16 -6.00
N GLY A 133 -11.99 3.93 -6.50
CA GLY A 133 -12.97 2.89 -6.22
C GLY A 133 -12.42 1.89 -5.21
N ILE A 134 -13.27 1.41 -4.32
CA ILE A 134 -13.05 0.27 -3.43
C ILE A 134 -14.16 -0.73 -3.77
N ALA A 135 -13.79 -1.91 -4.26
CA ALA A 135 -14.73 -2.99 -4.52
C ALA A 135 -15.13 -3.69 -3.21
N SER A 136 -16.20 -4.47 -3.24
CA SER A 136 -16.70 -5.20 -2.07
C SER A 136 -15.74 -6.29 -1.57
N ASP A 137 -14.81 -6.74 -2.41
CA ASP A 137 -13.72 -7.64 -2.01
C ASP A 137 -12.53 -6.91 -1.37
N GLY A 138 -12.55 -5.58 -1.34
CA GLY A 138 -11.48 -4.73 -0.81
C GLY A 138 -10.48 -4.23 -1.85
N THR A 139 -10.62 -4.62 -3.12
CA THR A 139 -9.75 -4.13 -4.21
C THR A 139 -9.90 -2.62 -4.35
N MET A 140 -8.79 -1.89 -4.31
CA MET A 140 -8.76 -0.45 -4.48
C MET A 140 -8.20 -0.09 -5.86
N GLN A 141 -8.93 0.74 -6.62
CA GLN A 141 -8.53 1.19 -7.94
C GLN A 141 -8.51 2.71 -8.00
N ALA A 142 -7.41 3.31 -8.46
CA ALA A 142 -7.31 4.74 -8.76
C ALA A 142 -6.51 4.95 -10.05
N GLY A 143 -7.19 5.09 -11.20
CA GLY A 143 -6.52 5.22 -12.49
C GLY A 143 -5.73 3.96 -12.84
N LEU A 144 -4.40 4.10 -13.04
CA LEU A 144 -3.47 2.99 -13.30
C LEU A 144 -2.94 2.31 -12.02
N PHE A 145 -3.40 2.75 -10.85
CA PHE A 145 -3.10 2.10 -9.57
C PHE A 145 -4.22 1.10 -9.23
N GLU A 146 -3.83 -0.13 -8.96
CA GLU A 146 -4.70 -1.20 -8.46
C GLU A 146 -3.99 -1.86 -7.28
N LEU A 147 -4.62 -1.89 -6.09
CA LEU A 147 -4.15 -2.62 -4.92
C LEU A 147 -5.18 -3.67 -4.56
N ARG A 148 -4.76 -4.93 -4.53
CA ARG A 148 -5.65 -6.07 -4.27
C ARG A 148 -5.56 -6.52 -2.81
N PRO A 149 -6.57 -7.25 -2.30
CA PRO A 149 -6.60 -7.72 -0.91
C PRO A 149 -5.46 -8.65 -0.51
N ASP A 150 -4.87 -9.36 -1.47
CA ASP A 150 -3.71 -10.24 -1.27
C ASP A 150 -2.37 -9.49 -1.17
N GLY A 151 -2.40 -8.15 -1.28
CA GLY A 151 -1.22 -7.29 -1.24
C GLY A 151 -0.54 -7.08 -2.59
N SER A 152 -1.00 -7.76 -3.65
CA SER A 152 -0.53 -7.49 -5.01
C SER A 152 -0.95 -6.09 -5.47
N ALA A 153 -0.09 -5.41 -6.22
CA ALA A 153 -0.34 -4.06 -6.69
C ALA A 153 0.24 -3.79 -8.07
N ASN A 154 -0.51 -3.04 -8.87
CA ASN A 154 -0.07 -2.52 -10.16
C ASN A 154 0.25 -1.03 -10.04
N PHE A 155 1.46 -0.64 -10.46
CA PHE A 155 1.87 0.75 -10.64
C PHE A 155 2.24 0.98 -12.11
N GLY A 156 1.23 1.18 -12.96
CA GLY A 156 1.45 1.31 -14.40
C GLY A 156 1.95 0.01 -15.03
N THR A 157 3.27 -0.12 -15.26
CA THR A 157 3.91 -1.33 -15.85
C THR A 157 4.66 -2.20 -14.84
N LEU A 158 4.67 -1.79 -13.57
CA LEU A 158 5.21 -2.57 -12.46
C LEU A 158 4.09 -3.41 -11.86
N GLU A 159 4.32 -4.70 -11.70
CA GLU A 159 3.41 -5.63 -11.06
C GLU A 159 4.11 -6.27 -9.85
N ILE A 160 3.47 -6.18 -8.69
CA ILE A 160 3.85 -6.93 -7.49
C ILE A 160 2.89 -8.11 -7.38
N LEU A 161 3.39 -9.33 -7.47
CA LEU A 161 2.59 -10.55 -7.33
C LEU A 161 2.29 -10.85 -5.86
N ALA A 162 1.30 -11.72 -5.62
CA ALA A 162 0.89 -12.13 -4.26
C ALA A 162 2.01 -12.83 -3.45
N ASP A 163 3.01 -13.40 -4.13
CA ASP A 163 4.18 -14.01 -3.49
C ASP A 163 5.31 -13.01 -3.17
N GLY A 164 5.09 -11.71 -3.45
CA GLY A 164 6.06 -10.64 -3.24
C GLY A 164 7.05 -10.45 -4.40
N THR A 165 6.93 -11.21 -5.49
CA THR A 165 7.75 -11.01 -6.69
C THR A 165 7.42 -9.68 -7.35
N LEU A 166 8.45 -8.87 -7.63
CA LEU A 166 8.33 -7.64 -8.40
C LEU A 166 8.69 -7.90 -9.88
N ASN A 167 7.69 -7.86 -10.75
CA ASN A 167 7.88 -7.89 -12.20
C ASN A 167 8.08 -6.46 -12.72
N VAL A 168 9.24 -6.21 -13.32
CA VAL A 168 9.53 -4.95 -14.00
C VAL A 168 9.60 -5.23 -15.51
N SER A 169 8.59 -4.78 -16.24
CA SER A 169 8.50 -5.01 -17.70
C SER A 169 9.36 -4.05 -18.53
N ASN A 170 9.94 -3.02 -17.89
CA ASN A 170 10.75 -1.98 -18.50
C ASN A 170 12.08 -1.82 -17.74
N ASP A 171 12.87 -0.82 -18.12
CA ASP A 171 14.14 -0.53 -17.44
C ASP A 171 13.94 -0.11 -15.97
N ILE A 172 14.87 -0.53 -15.12
CA ILE A 172 15.01 -0.01 -13.75
C ILE A 172 16.02 1.13 -13.78
N ASN A 173 15.55 2.37 -13.69
CA ASN A 173 16.43 3.52 -13.55
C ASN A 173 16.72 3.79 -12.06
N VAL A 174 17.93 3.44 -11.60
CA VAL A 174 18.38 3.70 -10.24
C VAL A 174 19.11 5.04 -10.20
N LEU A 175 18.54 6.02 -9.50
CA LEU A 175 19.15 7.35 -9.35
C LEU A 175 20.43 7.27 -8.51
N ASN A 176 21.30 8.29 -8.60
CA ASN A 176 22.60 8.32 -7.90
C ASN A 176 22.53 8.25 -6.35
N THR A 177 21.35 8.35 -5.75
CA THR A 177 21.12 8.17 -4.32
C THR A 177 20.58 6.78 -3.95
N GLY A 178 20.12 6.01 -4.95
CA GLY A 178 19.58 4.67 -4.78
C GLY A 178 20.62 3.58 -4.99
N LYS A 179 20.38 2.40 -4.41
CA LYS A 179 21.16 1.18 -4.64
C LYS A 179 20.20 0.00 -4.78
N ILE A 180 20.55 -1.00 -5.59
CA ILE A 180 19.84 -2.29 -5.59
C ILE A 180 20.66 -3.25 -4.73
N THR A 181 20.05 -3.75 -3.65
CA THR A 181 20.69 -4.72 -2.74
C THR A 181 19.92 -6.04 -2.80
N ALA A 182 20.60 -7.11 -3.21
CA ALA A 182 20.09 -8.48 -3.21
C ALA A 182 21.01 -9.36 -2.36
N GLY A 183 20.68 -9.50 -1.07
CA GLY A 183 21.58 -10.12 -0.09
C GLY A 183 22.89 -9.33 0.03
N GLN A 184 24.01 -9.91 -0.41
CA GLN A 184 25.33 -9.27 -0.42
C GLN A 184 25.73 -8.68 -1.78
N VAL A 185 24.86 -8.75 -2.79
CA VAL A 185 25.07 -8.12 -4.09
C VAL A 185 24.53 -6.69 -4.03
N VAL A 186 25.35 -5.72 -4.41
CA VAL A 186 24.97 -4.30 -4.43
C VAL A 186 25.26 -3.73 -5.82
N ILE A 187 24.23 -3.20 -6.48
CA ILE A 187 24.39 -2.36 -7.67
C ILE A 187 24.34 -0.90 -7.20
N ASP A 188 25.44 -0.19 -7.34
CA ASP A 188 25.62 1.17 -6.86
C ASP A 188 25.97 2.11 -8.04
N PRO A 189 25.02 2.91 -8.54
CA PRO A 189 25.29 3.88 -9.60
C PRO A 189 26.15 5.07 -9.14
N SER A 190 26.30 5.29 -7.82
CA SER A 190 27.01 6.45 -7.28
C SER A 190 28.54 6.32 -7.31
N SER A 191 29.06 5.10 -7.40
CA SER A 191 30.49 4.85 -7.61
C SER A 191 30.88 5.12 -9.07
N ASP A 192 32.01 5.76 -9.34
CA ASP A 192 32.54 6.18 -10.65
C ASP A 192 32.19 5.24 -11.83
N GLY A 193 31.08 5.53 -12.54
CA GLY A 193 30.62 4.77 -13.72
C GLY A 193 29.64 3.62 -13.44
N GLY A 194 29.19 3.48 -12.20
CA GLY A 194 28.35 2.39 -11.71
C GLY A 194 29.18 1.16 -11.31
N SER A 195 28.90 0.58 -10.15
CA SER A 195 29.55 -0.67 -9.71
C SER A 195 28.52 -1.75 -9.39
N ILE A 196 29.00 -3.00 -9.51
CA ILE A 196 28.31 -4.18 -9.01
C ILE A 196 29.27 -4.85 -8.03
N GLY A 197 28.98 -4.75 -6.74
CA GLY A 197 29.78 -5.30 -5.64
C GLY A 197 29.21 -6.62 -5.11
N PHE A 198 30.10 -7.51 -4.66
CA PHE A 198 29.77 -8.78 -4.01
C PHE A 198 30.47 -8.84 -2.65
N GLY A 199 29.73 -8.82 -1.54
CA GLY A 199 30.28 -8.65 -0.19
C GLY A 199 31.19 -9.78 0.31
N ALA A 200 30.94 -11.03 -0.08
CA ALA A 200 31.80 -12.18 0.24
C ALA A 200 31.74 -13.30 -0.84
N GLY A 201 31.16 -13.00 -2.00
CA GLY A 201 30.91 -13.98 -3.07
C GLY A 201 31.75 -13.71 -4.32
N GLY A 202 31.94 -14.76 -5.13
CA GLY A 202 32.44 -14.62 -6.49
C GLY A 202 31.29 -14.57 -7.49
N ILE A 203 31.57 -14.08 -8.70
CA ILE A 203 30.58 -14.11 -9.78
C ILE A 203 30.64 -15.49 -10.43
N THR A 204 29.55 -16.26 -10.32
CA THR A 204 29.40 -17.52 -11.05
C THR A 204 28.60 -17.24 -12.31
N ALA A 205 29.25 -17.37 -13.47
CA ALA A 205 28.58 -17.19 -14.75
C ALA A 205 27.77 -18.43 -15.13
N GLY A 206 26.65 -18.24 -15.83
CA GLY A 206 25.90 -19.33 -16.45
C GLY A 206 26.62 -19.95 -17.66
N LEU A 207 25.87 -20.72 -18.47
CA LEU A 207 26.37 -21.50 -19.61
C LEU A 207 27.27 -20.73 -20.60
N PHE A 208 27.06 -19.41 -20.73
CA PHE A 208 27.77 -18.56 -21.68
C PHE A 208 29.00 -17.83 -21.09
N GLY A 209 29.33 -18.06 -19.81
CA GLY A 209 30.45 -17.39 -19.17
C GLY A 209 30.19 -15.92 -18.84
N MET A 210 31.20 -15.26 -18.25
CA MET A 210 31.24 -13.81 -18.11
C MET A 210 32.16 -13.22 -19.17
N ARG A 211 31.76 -12.09 -19.76
CA ARG A 211 32.59 -11.34 -20.69
C ARG A 211 32.98 -10.00 -20.06
N PHE A 212 34.26 -9.82 -19.78
CA PHE A 212 34.82 -8.51 -19.47
C PHE A 212 35.11 -7.79 -20.80
N THR A 213 34.42 -6.66 -21.06
CA THR A 213 34.65 -5.86 -22.26
C THR A 213 35.13 -4.48 -21.83
N GLY A 214 36.35 -4.12 -22.21
CA GLY A 214 36.79 -2.74 -22.17
C GLY A 214 36.19 -1.99 -23.36
N THR A 215 35.54 -0.85 -23.12
CA THR A 215 35.11 0.05 -24.19
C THR A 215 36.34 0.75 -24.78
N ALA A 216 36.33 1.12 -26.07
CA ALA A 216 37.47 1.66 -26.79
C ALA A 216 38.22 2.76 -26.00
N GLY A 217 39.46 2.45 -25.60
CA GLY A 217 40.32 3.32 -24.78
C GLY A 217 40.56 2.85 -23.36
N ASN A 218 39.81 1.86 -22.86
CA ASN A 218 39.95 1.33 -21.51
C ASN A 218 40.31 -0.16 -21.51
N ASP A 219 41.23 -0.56 -20.64
CA ASP A 219 41.59 -1.95 -20.43
C ASP A 219 40.52 -2.68 -19.61
N ALA A 220 40.23 -3.93 -19.95
CA ALA A 220 39.51 -4.83 -19.07
C ALA A 220 40.49 -5.40 -18.04
N ILE A 221 40.49 -4.83 -16.83
CA ILE A 221 41.44 -5.20 -15.79
C ILE A 221 40.82 -6.28 -14.89
N VAL A 222 41.56 -7.38 -14.70
CA VAL A 222 41.29 -8.38 -13.66
C VAL A 222 42.33 -8.20 -12.56
N GLU A 223 41.94 -7.52 -11.49
CA GLU A 223 42.80 -7.29 -10.32
C GLU A 223 42.49 -8.29 -9.20
N SER A 224 43.54 -8.82 -8.58
CA SER A 224 43.44 -9.64 -7.36
C SER A 224 44.23 -8.95 -6.26
N LEU A 225 43.52 -8.37 -5.29
CA LEU A 225 44.11 -7.68 -4.14
C LEU A 225 44.72 -8.66 -3.11
N GLY A 226 44.51 -9.98 -3.26
CA GLY A 226 44.71 -10.97 -2.21
C GLY A 226 45.56 -12.20 -2.54
N GLY A 227 46.11 -12.35 -3.76
CA GLY A 227 47.18 -13.34 -3.97
C GLY A 227 47.32 -13.96 -5.36
N GLN A 228 46.24 -14.10 -6.12
CA GLN A 228 46.28 -14.77 -7.43
C GLN A 228 45.09 -14.36 -8.31
N ALA A 229 45.34 -14.09 -9.59
CA ALA A 229 44.32 -14.06 -10.64
C ALA A 229 44.53 -15.29 -11.54
N GLN A 230 43.51 -16.12 -11.73
CA GLN A 230 43.62 -17.35 -12.49
C GLN A 230 42.53 -17.44 -13.57
N LEU A 231 42.94 -17.75 -14.79
CA LEU A 231 42.07 -18.10 -15.91
C LEU A 231 42.22 -19.59 -16.18
N THR A 232 41.17 -20.37 -16.01
CA THR A 232 41.16 -21.82 -16.27
C THR A 232 40.18 -22.14 -17.39
N GLY A 233 40.61 -22.89 -18.39
CA GLY A 233 39.75 -23.34 -19.49
C GLY A 233 40.32 -24.58 -20.17
N GLY A 234 39.47 -25.59 -20.42
CA GLY A 234 39.86 -26.81 -21.13
C GLY A 234 41.05 -27.56 -20.49
N GLY A 235 41.21 -27.48 -19.16
CA GLY A 235 42.33 -28.08 -18.43
C GLY A 235 43.64 -27.28 -18.46
N SER A 236 43.68 -26.14 -19.15
CA SER A 236 44.82 -25.21 -19.13
C SER A 236 44.56 -24.07 -18.14
N THR A 237 45.61 -23.58 -17.48
CA THR A 237 45.52 -22.45 -16.56
C THR A 237 46.55 -21.36 -16.87
N VAL A 238 46.13 -20.12 -16.77
CA VAL A 238 46.99 -18.93 -16.73
C VAL A 238 46.81 -18.32 -15.35
N THR A 239 47.88 -18.27 -14.57
CA THR A 239 47.90 -17.77 -13.21
C THR A 239 48.83 -16.58 -13.12
N ALA A 240 48.32 -15.41 -12.77
CA ALA A 240 49.13 -14.28 -12.34
C ALA A 240 49.14 -14.23 -10.80
N ARG A 241 50.32 -14.21 -10.20
CA ARG A 241 50.54 -14.05 -8.76
C ARG A 241 51.69 -13.08 -8.52
N ALA A 242 51.95 -12.74 -7.26
CA ALA A 242 53.05 -11.85 -6.90
C ALA A 242 54.39 -12.34 -7.51
N GLY A 243 54.93 -11.56 -8.45
CA GLY A 243 56.22 -11.81 -9.10
C GLY A 243 56.26 -12.93 -10.16
N ALA A 244 55.13 -13.53 -10.53
CA ALA A 244 55.12 -14.62 -11.52
C ALA A 244 53.82 -14.69 -12.36
N ILE A 245 53.97 -15.14 -13.60
CA ILE A 245 52.86 -15.62 -14.44
C ILE A 245 53.12 -17.09 -14.73
N ASP A 246 52.34 -17.98 -14.11
CA ASP A 246 52.40 -19.42 -14.38
C ASP A 246 51.44 -19.77 -15.52
N LEU A 247 51.99 -20.35 -16.58
CA LEU A 247 51.25 -20.82 -17.74
C LEU A 247 51.26 -22.34 -17.73
N THR A 248 50.20 -22.95 -17.20
CA THR A 248 50.07 -24.41 -17.09
C THR A 248 49.21 -24.90 -18.24
N ALA A 249 49.82 -25.08 -19.40
CA ALA A 249 49.17 -25.62 -20.59
C ALA A 249 50.15 -26.52 -21.36
N THR A 250 49.64 -27.53 -22.07
CA THR A 250 50.47 -28.39 -22.94
C THR A 250 51.13 -27.59 -24.07
N LYS A 251 50.51 -26.49 -24.49
CA LYS A 251 51.02 -25.57 -25.52
C LYS A 251 50.70 -24.14 -25.12
N ILE A 252 51.69 -23.26 -25.23
CA ILE A 252 51.57 -21.83 -24.99
C ILE A 252 51.94 -21.09 -26.27
N TRP A 253 51.08 -20.18 -26.71
CA TRP A 253 51.30 -19.36 -27.91
C TRP A 253 51.28 -17.88 -27.51
N ALA A 254 52.36 -17.16 -27.78
CA ALA A 254 52.40 -15.70 -27.68
C ALA A 254 52.49 -15.12 -29.09
N ARG A 255 51.50 -14.34 -29.52
CA ARG A 255 51.54 -13.62 -30.81
C ARG A 255 52.06 -12.21 -30.54
N GLY A 256 53.28 -11.91 -30.98
CA GLY A 256 53.93 -10.62 -30.78
C GLY A 256 55.27 -10.74 -30.03
N GLN A 257 55.68 -9.68 -29.35
CA GLN A 257 56.90 -9.65 -28.54
C GLN A 257 56.59 -10.17 -27.13
N PHE A 258 57.31 -11.21 -26.70
CA PHE A 258 57.39 -11.59 -25.30
C PHE A 258 58.59 -10.88 -24.68
N GLU A 259 58.32 -9.81 -23.94
CA GLU A 259 59.35 -9.06 -23.22
C GLU A 259 59.32 -9.43 -21.74
N ALA A 260 60.41 -10.02 -21.27
CA ALA A 260 60.64 -10.24 -19.84
C ALA A 260 61.76 -9.27 -19.41
N THR A 261 61.43 -8.35 -18.51
CA THR A 261 62.39 -7.37 -17.96
C THR A 261 63.30 -7.96 -16.88
N GLY A 262 63.13 -9.25 -16.56
CA GLY A 262 63.93 -10.00 -15.59
C GLY A 262 64.52 -11.30 -16.18
N VAL A 263 64.74 -12.31 -15.32
CA VAL A 263 65.32 -13.59 -15.76
C VAL A 263 64.23 -14.48 -16.36
N ALA A 264 64.25 -14.66 -17.68
CA ALA A 264 63.44 -15.68 -18.36
C ALA A 264 64.09 -17.06 -18.19
N ARG A 265 63.53 -17.91 -17.31
CA ARG A 265 63.95 -19.31 -17.19
C ARG A 265 63.10 -20.16 -18.11
N VAL A 266 63.73 -20.79 -19.11
CA VAL A 266 63.08 -21.78 -19.98
C VAL A 266 63.72 -23.15 -19.69
N PRO A 267 63.30 -23.84 -18.61
CA PRO A 267 63.99 -25.02 -18.07
C PRO A 267 64.04 -26.20 -19.02
N GLN A 268 63.18 -26.21 -20.04
CA GLN A 268 63.16 -27.20 -21.13
C GLN A 268 63.19 -26.51 -22.50
N LEU A 269 64.04 -25.50 -22.65
CA LEU A 269 64.18 -24.76 -23.92
C LEU A 269 64.45 -25.71 -25.10
N PHE A 270 65.14 -26.83 -24.85
CA PHE A 270 65.50 -27.80 -25.88
C PHE A 270 65.45 -29.25 -25.38
N VAL A 271 64.32 -29.92 -25.58
CA VAL A 271 64.20 -31.38 -25.45
C VAL A 271 64.07 -31.99 -26.86
N GLY A 272 65.15 -31.85 -27.66
CA GLY A 272 65.36 -32.49 -28.98
C GLY A 272 64.38 -32.11 -30.12
N THR A 273 64.60 -32.52 -31.38
CA THR A 273 65.84 -32.37 -32.16
C THR A 273 65.74 -31.05 -32.93
N ALA A 274 66.54 -30.06 -32.52
CA ALA A 274 67.16 -29.09 -33.43
C ALA A 274 66.47 -27.74 -33.78
N SER A 275 66.05 -26.84 -32.86
CA SER A 275 66.64 -25.85 -31.89
C SER A 275 67.31 -24.53 -32.37
N GLU A 276 66.87 -23.38 -31.80
CA GLU A 276 67.33 -21.94 -31.85
C GLU A 276 66.73 -21.06 -32.96
N VAL A 277 66.02 -19.97 -32.68
CA VAL A 277 66.06 -18.87 -33.68
C VAL A 277 66.22 -17.53 -32.99
N ALA A 278 67.37 -16.93 -33.30
CA ALA A 278 67.68 -15.52 -33.34
C ALA A 278 67.55 -15.03 -34.80
N ASN A 279 67.57 -13.72 -35.11
CA ASN A 279 67.41 -13.27 -36.52
C ASN A 279 68.41 -13.93 -37.50
N ASN A 280 69.62 -14.31 -37.05
CA ASN A 280 70.65 -14.92 -37.92
C ASN A 280 71.32 -16.21 -37.37
N ARG A 281 70.75 -16.93 -36.41
CA ARG A 281 71.33 -18.23 -35.99
C ARG A 281 70.32 -19.20 -35.39
N LEU A 282 70.51 -20.50 -35.70
CA LEU A 282 69.90 -21.69 -35.08
C LEU A 282 70.98 -22.77 -34.64
N ARG A 283 71.19 -23.04 -33.34
CA ARG A 283 72.12 -23.95 -32.67
C ARG A 283 71.35 -24.92 -31.80
N ILE A 284 71.72 -26.17 -32.07
CA ILE A 284 70.93 -27.34 -31.83
C ILE A 284 71.56 -28.20 -30.77
N ALA A 285 70.72 -28.59 -29.83
CA ALA A 285 71.07 -29.61 -28.90
C ALA A 285 71.18 -30.94 -29.69
N ALA A 286 72.26 -31.67 -29.59
CA ALA A 286 73.08 -31.73 -28.39
C ALA A 286 74.45 -32.27 -28.73
N LEU A 287 75.27 -32.51 -27.71
CA LEU A 287 75.38 -33.90 -27.28
C LEU A 287 75.77 -33.93 -25.79
N PRO A 288 74.95 -34.54 -24.93
CA PRO A 288 75.44 -34.96 -23.63
C PRO A 288 76.41 -36.13 -23.86
N ASN A 289 77.70 -35.95 -23.55
CA ASN A 289 78.65 -37.06 -23.43
C ASN A 289 79.02 -37.21 -21.95
N THR A 290 78.38 -38.19 -21.32
CA THR A 290 78.69 -38.69 -19.98
C THR A 290 80.13 -39.20 -19.92
N THR A 291 80.96 -38.49 -19.14
CA THR A 291 82.17 -38.94 -18.41
C THR A 291 83.32 -39.58 -19.21
N VAL A 292 84.42 -38.83 -19.44
CA VAL A 292 85.71 -38.89 -18.70
C VAL A 292 86.84 -38.04 -19.39
N ALA A 293 86.71 -37.50 -20.61
CA ALA A 293 87.80 -36.72 -21.24
C ALA A 293 87.32 -35.49 -22.06
N THR A 294 88.03 -34.36 -21.90
CA THR A 294 87.94 -33.04 -22.59
C THR A 294 86.91 -32.89 -23.73
N ALA A 295 86.02 -31.89 -23.68
CA ALA A 295 85.00 -31.71 -24.73
C ALA A 295 85.62 -31.47 -26.12
N ASN A 296 85.18 -32.30 -27.07
CA ASN A 296 85.71 -32.51 -28.42
C ASN A 296 85.17 -31.55 -29.47
N VAL A 297 84.90 -30.30 -29.08
CA VAL A 297 83.99 -29.50 -29.89
C VAL A 297 84.23 -27.98 -29.82
N HIS A 298 84.57 -27.39 -30.97
CA HIS A 298 85.01 -26.03 -31.34
C HIS A 298 84.32 -25.66 -32.63
N VAL A 299 83.98 -24.42 -32.90
CA VAL A 299 83.28 -24.08 -34.15
C VAL A 299 84.27 -23.58 -35.20
N ASP A 300 84.26 -24.14 -36.40
CA ASP A 300 85.12 -23.71 -37.51
C ASP A 300 84.51 -22.51 -38.24
N SER A 301 85.28 -21.92 -39.16
CA SER A 301 84.88 -20.70 -39.86
C SER A 301 83.65 -20.85 -40.76
N ASN A 302 83.11 -22.06 -40.91
CA ASN A 302 81.85 -22.35 -41.61
C ASN A 302 80.69 -22.66 -40.63
N GLY A 303 80.89 -22.53 -39.31
CA GLY A 303 79.88 -22.86 -38.29
C GLY A 303 79.90 -24.32 -37.82
N ILE A 304 80.94 -25.10 -38.16
CA ILE A 304 81.02 -26.54 -37.87
C ILE A 304 81.74 -26.82 -36.56
N PHE A 305 81.09 -27.51 -35.65
CA PHE A 305 81.61 -27.93 -34.34
C PHE A 305 82.69 -29.09 -34.48
N TYR A 306 83.91 -29.03 -33.87
CA TYR A 306 85.17 -29.84 -34.05
C TYR A 306 86.11 -29.90 -32.79
N ARG A 307 86.86 -30.94 -32.37
CA ARG A 307 87.77 -30.85 -31.15
C ARG A 307 89.11 -30.24 -31.50
N VAL A 308 89.69 -29.47 -30.57
CA VAL A 308 91.14 -29.25 -30.50
C VAL A 308 91.79 -30.42 -29.76
N GLN A 309 92.70 -31.13 -30.45
CA GLN A 309 93.68 -32.02 -29.80
C GLN A 309 94.76 -31.18 -29.12
#